data_AF-A0ABD1EWK7-F1
#
_entry.id   AF-A0ABD1EWK7-F1
#
_cell.length_a   1.000
_cell.length_b   1.000
_cell.length_c   1.000
_cell.angle_alpha   90.00
_cell.angle_beta   90.00
_cell.angle_gamma   90.00
#
_symmetry.space_group_name_H-M   'P 1'
#
loop_
_entity.id
_entity.type
_entity.pdbx_description
1 polymer ?
#
loop_
_entity_poly.entity_id
_entity_poly.type
_entity_poly.pdbx_seq_one_letter_code
_entity_poly.pdbx_strand_id
1 'polypeptide(L)'
;MVEVRSVLSSLCHGIFLAHHLYVCFHAREVKVRLEKDMSQSDNLDRRVADINNFSAVFFTNWNLMLQTLYFASSVLNDILKAIHFQNGFRQKIHRFNGFLFTSIIFPCTIFVSTAFWSVFFINREWVLPEVCDEYVPKWLNHSIHTNVSIFLIIEVLITNQLLPSFRSALTGLTILTVIYDIV
;
A
#
# COMPACT_ATOMS: atom_id res chain seq x y z
N MET A 1 5.67 -10.23 28.02
CA MET A 1 4.72 -10.06 26.89
C MET A 1 4.94 -8.76 26.11
N VAL A 2 5.06 -7.60 26.75
CA VAL A 2 5.23 -6.29 26.05
C VAL A 2 6.53 -6.18 25.24
N GLU A 3 7.64 -6.69 25.76
CA GLU A 3 8.94 -6.64 25.09
C GLU A 3 9.01 -7.55 23.86
N VAL A 4 8.52 -8.80 23.98
CA VAL A 4 8.39 -9.75 22.85
C VAL A 4 7.55 -9.15 21.72
N ARG A 5 6.41 -8.54 22.05
CA ARG A 5 5.54 -7.87 21.08
C ARG A 5 6.23 -6.69 20.39
N SER A 6 7.05 -5.93 21.13
CA SER A 6 7.82 -4.83 20.56
C SER A 6 8.90 -5.30 19.58
N VAL A 7 9.65 -6.35 19.91
CA VAL A 7 10.69 -6.88 19.02
C VAL A 7 10.06 -7.47 17.76
N LEU A 8 8.97 -8.21 17.93
CA LEU A 8 8.22 -8.80 16.82
C LEU A 8 7.68 -7.71 15.87
N SER A 9 7.06 -6.66 16.40
CA SER A 9 6.57 -5.51 15.62
C SER A 9 7.69 -4.87 14.79
N SER A 10 8.86 -4.63 15.38
CA SER A 10 9.99 -4.05 14.64
C SER A 10 10.54 -4.95 13.53
N LEU A 11 10.61 -6.27 13.76
CA LEU A 11 10.98 -7.22 12.72
C LEU A 11 9.97 -7.24 11.58
N CYS A 12 8.67 -7.27 11.90
CA CYS A 12 7.59 -7.22 10.92
C CYS A 12 7.63 -5.94 10.10
N HIS A 13 7.79 -4.77 10.71
CA HIS A 13 7.91 -3.50 9.97
C HIS A 13 9.03 -3.52 8.95
N GLY A 14 10.21 -4.06 9.32
CA GLY A 14 11.35 -4.19 8.41
C GLY A 14 11.06 -5.13 7.23
N ILE A 15 10.47 -6.29 7.50
CA ILE A 15 10.08 -7.27 6.47
C ILE A 15 9.03 -6.69 5.52
N PHE A 16 8.00 -6.06 6.07
CA PHE A 16 6.91 -5.47 5.28
C PHE A 16 7.40 -4.30 4.43
N LEU A 17 8.28 -3.45 4.96
CA LEU A 17 8.92 -2.38 4.19
C LEU A 17 9.77 -2.96 3.05
N ALA A 18 10.60 -3.97 3.32
CA ALA A 18 11.42 -4.61 2.29
C ALA A 18 10.57 -5.21 1.17
N HIS A 19 9.47 -5.90 1.52
CA HIS A 19 8.50 -6.41 0.54
C HIS A 19 7.90 -5.26 -0.29
N HIS A 20 7.45 -4.17 0.34
CA HIS A 20 6.88 -3.04 -0.37
C HIS A 20 7.88 -2.40 -1.34
N LEU A 21 9.13 -2.19 -0.92
CA LEU A 21 10.19 -1.65 -1.77
C LEU A 21 10.47 -2.57 -2.97
N TYR A 22 10.50 -3.89 -2.74
CA TYR A 22 10.66 -4.87 -3.81
C TYR A 22 9.51 -4.83 -4.82
N VAL A 23 8.27 -4.73 -4.34
CA VAL A 23 7.06 -4.59 -5.18
C VAL A 23 7.10 -3.28 -5.97
N CYS A 24 7.47 -2.16 -5.34
CA CYS A 24 7.59 -0.87 -6.02
C CYS A 24 8.67 -0.90 -7.11
N PHE A 25 9.80 -1.55 -6.83
CA PHE A 25 10.87 -1.73 -7.81
C PHE A 25 10.38 -2.53 -9.03
N HIS A 26 9.74 -3.68 -8.82
CA HIS A 26 9.21 -4.48 -9.91
C HIS A 26 8.06 -3.79 -10.66
N ALA A 27 7.16 -3.09 -9.97
CA ALA A 27 6.10 -2.32 -10.62
C ALA A 27 6.68 -1.25 -11.55
N ARG A 28 7.82 -0.64 -11.17
CA ARG A 28 8.57 0.28 -12.04
C ARG A 28 9.18 -0.45 -13.24
N GLU A 29 9.75 -1.64 -13.07
CA GLU A 29 10.25 -2.43 -14.20
C GLU A 29 9.14 -2.79 -15.18
N VAL A 30 7.97 -3.19 -14.69
CA VAL A 30 6.79 -3.46 -15.51
C VAL A 30 6.37 -2.22 -16.30
N LYS A 31 6.32 -1.05 -15.64
CA LYS A 31 6.01 0.22 -16.30
C LYS A 31 6.99 0.54 -17.43
N VAL A 32 8.30 0.39 -17.18
CA VAL A 32 9.33 0.63 -18.21
C VAL A 32 9.19 -0.34 -19.40
N ARG A 33 8.85 -1.60 -19.15
CA ARG A 33 8.58 -2.58 -20.23
C ARG A 33 7.35 -2.20 -21.05
N LEU A 34 6.26 -1.81 -20.38
CA LEU A 34 5.03 -1.34 -21.03
C LEU A 34 5.31 -0.12 -21.92
N GLU A 35 6.02 0.88 -21.40
CA GLU A 35 6.39 2.08 -22.17
C GLU A 35 7.22 1.74 -23.40
N LYS A 36 8.17 0.79 -23.26
CA LYS A 36 8.97 0.31 -24.39
C LYS A 36 8.10 -0.38 -25.44
N ASP A 37 7.24 -1.30 -25.04
CA ASP A 37 6.40 -2.05 -25.98
C ASP A 37 5.37 -1.15 -26.67
N MET A 38 4.80 -0.18 -25.95
CA MET A 38 3.97 0.88 -26.52
C MET A 38 4.70 1.73 -27.56
N SER A 39 6.01 1.96 -27.39
CA SER A 39 6.82 2.71 -28.35
C SER A 39 7.24 1.91 -29.58
N GLN A 40 7.22 0.58 -29.49
CA GLN A 40 7.74 -0.33 -30.52
C GLN A 40 6.64 -1.07 -31.29
N SER A 41 5.42 -1.16 -30.74
CA SER A 41 4.31 -1.91 -31.31
C SER A 41 3.11 -1.01 -31.61
N ASP A 42 2.81 -0.84 -32.89
CA ASP A 42 1.61 -0.11 -33.34
C ASP A 42 0.30 -0.86 -33.06
N ASN A 43 0.38 -2.16 -32.70
CA ASN A 43 -0.78 -3.04 -32.50
C ASN A 43 -0.90 -3.54 -31.04
N LEU A 44 -0.34 -2.84 -30.06
CA LEU A 44 -0.50 -3.21 -28.66
C LEU A 44 -1.98 -3.20 -28.25
N ASP A 45 -2.44 -4.24 -27.55
CA ASP A 45 -3.82 -4.29 -27.05
C ASP A 45 -4.08 -3.06 -26.18
N ARG A 46 -5.19 -2.37 -26.47
CA ARG A 46 -5.57 -1.14 -25.78
C ARG A 46 -5.66 -1.34 -24.26
N ARG A 47 -6.09 -2.52 -23.79
CA ARG A 47 -6.20 -2.83 -22.37
C ARG A 47 -4.84 -2.85 -21.66
N VAL A 48 -3.78 -3.24 -22.37
CA VAL A 48 -2.41 -3.19 -21.88
C VAL A 48 -1.92 -1.74 -21.80
N ALA A 49 -2.19 -0.95 -22.85
CA ALA A 49 -1.86 0.49 -22.85
C ALA A 49 -2.60 1.24 -21.73
N ASP A 50 -3.86 0.89 -21.46
CA ASP A 50 -4.68 1.48 -20.39
C ASP A 50 -4.05 1.26 -19.00
N ILE A 51 -3.44 0.10 -18.74
CA ILE A 51 -2.71 -0.13 -17.47
C ILE A 51 -1.59 0.89 -17.27
N ASN A 52 -0.85 1.22 -18.33
CA ASN A 52 0.22 2.22 -18.25
C ASN A 52 -0.36 3.64 -18.13
N ASN A 53 -1.30 3.99 -19.00
CA ASN A 53 -1.89 5.33 -19.10
C ASN A 53 -2.62 5.75 -17.82
N PHE A 54 -3.33 4.81 -17.18
CA PHE A 54 -4.10 5.05 -15.96
C PHE A 54 -3.37 4.61 -14.68
N SER A 55 -2.10 4.19 -14.78
CA SER A 55 -1.33 3.71 -13.63
C SER A 55 -1.33 4.69 -12.46
N ALA A 56 -1.20 5.99 -12.73
CA ALA A 56 -1.14 7.03 -11.70
C ALA A 56 -2.47 7.22 -10.94
N VAL A 57 -3.60 6.93 -11.58
CA VAL A 57 -4.94 7.09 -10.99
C VAL A 57 -5.45 5.82 -10.33
N PHE A 58 -4.82 4.66 -10.52
CA PHE A 58 -5.25 3.45 -9.82
C PHE A 58 -5.07 3.58 -8.31
N PHE A 59 -6.18 3.53 -7.57
CA PHE A 59 -6.19 3.62 -6.11
C PHE A 59 -5.31 2.55 -5.43
N THR A 60 -5.14 1.38 -6.05
CA THR A 60 -4.19 0.34 -5.60
C THR A 60 -2.76 0.87 -5.44
N ASN A 61 -2.30 1.72 -6.38
CA ASN A 61 -0.96 2.29 -6.33
C ASN A 61 -0.83 3.33 -5.21
N TRP A 62 -1.87 4.15 -5.00
CA TRP A 62 -1.93 5.09 -3.88
C TRP A 62 -1.88 4.35 -2.54
N ASN A 63 -2.66 3.27 -2.41
CA ASN A 63 -2.68 2.44 -1.23
C ASN A 63 -1.30 1.82 -0.93
N LEU A 64 -0.61 1.30 -1.96
CA LEU A 64 0.75 0.77 -1.82
C LEU A 64 1.75 1.85 -1.37
N MET A 65 1.67 3.06 -1.93
CA MET A 65 2.54 4.18 -1.53
C MET A 65 2.31 4.60 -0.07
N LEU A 66 1.04 4.72 0.35
CA LEU A 66 0.68 5.07 1.71
C LEU A 66 1.16 4.01 2.71
N GLN A 67 1.01 2.72 2.40
CA GLN A 67 1.55 1.64 3.22
C GLN A 67 3.08 1.68 3.29
N THR A 68 3.75 1.92 2.17
CA THR A 68 5.22 2.05 2.13
C THR A 68 5.68 3.20 3.04
N LEU A 69 5.00 4.35 2.99
CA LEU A 69 5.27 5.49 3.87
C LEU A 69 5.07 5.13 5.35
N TYR A 70 3.97 4.42 5.67
CA TYR A 70 3.70 3.98 7.04
C TYR A 70 4.77 3.02 7.57
N PHE A 71 5.15 1.99 6.79
CA PHE A 71 6.17 1.04 7.24
C PHE A 71 7.55 1.71 7.34
N ALA A 72 7.90 2.62 6.42
CA ALA A 72 9.12 3.42 6.51
C ALA A 72 9.15 4.28 7.78
N SER A 73 8.04 4.97 8.07
CA SER A 73 7.89 5.78 9.28
C SER A 73 7.90 4.93 10.56
N SER A 74 7.38 3.70 10.51
CA SER A 74 7.37 2.76 11.63
C SER A 74 8.76 2.20 11.91
N VAL A 75 9.52 1.82 10.88
CA VAL A 75 10.95 1.47 11.00
C VAL A 75 11.75 2.64 11.58
N LEU A 76 11.50 3.87 11.13
CA LEU A 76 12.14 5.06 11.71
C LEU A 76 11.82 5.19 13.20
N ASN A 77 10.54 5.07 13.59
CA ASN A 77 10.13 5.12 14.99
C ASN A 77 10.80 4.04 15.85
N ASP A 78 11.01 2.85 15.29
CA ASP A 78 11.66 1.73 15.96
C ASP A 78 13.17 1.93 16.11
N ILE A 79 13.84 2.46 15.08
CA ILE A 79 15.25 2.87 15.17
C ILE A 79 15.41 3.93 16.25
N LEU A 80 14.57 4.97 16.25
CA LEU A 80 14.59 6.03 17.28
C LEU A 80 14.36 5.45 18.68
N LYS A 81 13.48 4.44 18.82
CA LYS A 81 13.26 3.73 20.08
C LYS A 81 14.51 2.96 20.51
N ALA A 82 15.16 2.25 19.60
CA ALA A 82 16.33 1.43 19.86
C ALA A 82 17.55 2.25 20.30
N ILE A 83 17.73 3.45 19.74
CA ILE A 83 18.80 4.38 20.16
C ILE A 83 18.41 5.23 21.38
N HIS A 84 17.32 4.87 22.09
CA HIS A 84 16.80 5.59 23.25
C HIS A 84 16.46 7.08 23.01
N PHE A 85 16.15 7.45 21.76
CA PHE A 85 15.78 8.82 21.41
C PHE A 85 14.32 9.10 21.79
N GLN A 86 14.10 9.65 22.98
CA GLN A 86 12.77 9.88 23.57
C GLN A 86 12.47 11.37 23.68
N ASN A 87 12.13 12.02 22.56
CA ASN A 87 11.74 13.43 22.52
C ASN A 87 10.35 13.64 21.89
N GLY A 88 9.93 14.91 21.82
CA GLY A 88 8.65 15.28 21.20
C GLY A 88 8.55 14.92 19.71
N PHE A 89 9.66 14.79 19.00
CA PHE A 89 9.65 14.38 17.58
C PHE A 89 9.23 12.92 17.42
N ARG A 90 9.80 11.99 18.20
CA ARG A 90 9.37 10.59 18.20
C ARG A 90 7.88 10.44 18.53
N GLN A 91 7.38 11.22 19.50
CA GLN A 91 5.96 11.22 19.85
C GLN A 91 5.08 11.71 18.69
N LYS A 92 5.52 12.71 17.92
CA LYS A 92 4.83 13.17 16.71
C LYS A 92 4.77 12.08 15.65
N ILE A 93 5.88 11.37 15.39
CA ILE A 93 5.90 10.23 14.45
C ILE A 93 4.90 9.16 14.89
N HIS A 94 4.94 8.76 16.16
CA HIS A 94 4.03 7.74 16.67
C HIS A 94 2.55 8.14 16.52
N ARG A 95 2.20 9.40 16.84
CA ARG A 95 0.84 9.93 16.62
C ARG A 95 0.45 9.99 15.14
N PHE A 96 1.37 10.43 14.29
CA PHE A 96 1.18 10.46 12.84
C PHE A 96 0.92 9.05 12.29
N ASN A 97 1.74 8.06 12.66
CA ASN A 97 1.58 6.68 12.22
C ASN A 97 0.24 6.09 12.66
N GLY A 98 -0.15 6.30 13.93
CA GLY A 98 -1.43 5.81 14.42
C GLY A 98 -2.62 6.46 13.72
N PHE A 99 -2.55 7.77 13.43
CA PHE A 99 -3.58 8.45 12.65
C PHE A 99 -3.64 7.94 11.20
N LEU A 100 -2.49 7.87 10.53
CA LEU A 100 -2.37 7.43 9.13
C LEU A 100 -2.84 5.98 8.97
N PHE A 101 -2.45 5.09 9.88
CA PHE A 101 -2.85 3.70 9.88
C PHE A 101 -4.37 3.56 10.04
N THR A 102 -4.90 4.06 11.16
CA THR A 102 -6.29 3.81 11.54
C THR A 102 -7.28 4.55 10.65
N SER A 103 -6.97 5.79 10.27
CA SER A 103 -7.92 6.65 9.53
C SER A 103 -7.90 6.40 8.03
N ILE A 104 -6.75 6.00 7.47
CA ILE A 104 -6.52 5.98 6.03
C ILE A 104 -6.15 4.58 5.56
N ILE A 105 -4.97 4.09 5.96
CA ILE A 105 -4.40 2.88 5.37
C ILE A 105 -5.27 1.66 5.60
N PHE A 106 -5.74 1.46 6.84
CA PHE A 106 -6.56 0.30 7.19
C PHE A 106 -7.87 0.23 6.37
N PRO A 107 -8.77 1.24 6.42
CA PRO A 107 -10.00 1.17 5.64
C PRO A 107 -9.76 1.12 4.12
N CYS A 108 -8.81 1.89 3.59
CA CYS A 108 -8.52 1.91 2.15
C CYS A 108 -7.97 0.58 1.65
N THR A 109 -7.13 -0.11 2.43
CA THR A 109 -6.54 -1.40 2.03
C THR A 109 -7.58 -2.50 1.98
N ILE A 110 -8.47 -2.56 2.98
CA ILE A 110 -9.58 -3.50 3.00
C ILE A 110 -10.50 -3.22 1.80
N PHE A 111 -10.78 -1.95 1.50
CA PHE A 111 -11.55 -1.58 0.31
C PHE A 111 -10.88 -2.03 -0.99
N VAL A 112 -9.60 -1.67 -1.23
CA VAL A 112 -8.85 -2.06 -2.43
C VAL A 112 -8.86 -3.57 -2.65
N SER A 113 -8.56 -4.33 -1.59
CA SER A 113 -8.46 -5.78 -1.69
C SER A 113 -9.84 -6.40 -1.94
N THR A 114 -10.85 -5.97 -1.18
CA THR A 114 -12.21 -6.51 -1.32
C THR A 114 -12.82 -6.16 -2.67
N ALA A 115 -12.72 -4.90 -3.10
CA ALA A 115 -13.25 -4.44 -4.37
C ALA A 115 -12.59 -5.16 -5.55
N PHE A 116 -11.24 -5.24 -5.55
CA PHE A 116 -10.52 -5.91 -6.61
C PHE A 116 -10.92 -7.39 -6.73
N TRP A 117 -10.83 -8.17 -5.64
CA TRP A 117 -11.13 -9.60 -5.72
C TRP A 117 -12.59 -9.88 -6.00
N SER A 118 -13.51 -9.06 -5.49
CA SER A 118 -14.95 -9.19 -5.81
C SER A 118 -15.17 -9.06 -7.31
N VAL A 119 -14.61 -8.02 -7.94
CA VAL A 119 -14.75 -7.82 -9.39
C VAL A 119 -13.98 -8.88 -10.17
N PHE A 120 -12.77 -9.22 -9.75
CA PHE A 120 -11.93 -10.22 -10.39
C PHE A 120 -12.60 -11.59 -10.47
N PHE A 121 -13.30 -12.02 -9.41
CA PHE A 121 -14.03 -13.28 -9.39
C PHE A 121 -15.33 -13.26 -10.20
N ILE A 122 -15.99 -12.10 -10.33
CA ILE A 122 -17.18 -11.94 -11.19
C ILE A 122 -16.75 -11.99 -12.66
N ASN A 123 -15.81 -11.12 -13.04
CA ASN A 123 -15.19 -11.08 -14.36
C ASN A 123 -13.85 -10.35 -14.31
N ARG A 124 -12.76 -11.13 -14.43
CA ARG A 124 -11.39 -10.59 -14.40
C ARG A 124 -11.11 -9.54 -15.48
N GLU A 125 -11.80 -9.60 -16.62
CA GLU A 125 -11.61 -8.68 -17.74
C GLU A 125 -11.95 -7.22 -17.42
N TRP A 126 -12.62 -6.95 -16.28
CA TRP A 126 -12.95 -5.59 -15.85
C TRP A 126 -11.85 -4.91 -15.04
N VAL A 127 -10.92 -5.68 -14.45
CA VAL A 127 -9.90 -5.14 -13.53
C VAL A 127 -8.49 -5.58 -13.88
N LEU A 128 -8.31 -6.79 -14.40
CA LEU A 128 -7.03 -7.31 -14.88
C LEU A 128 -7.25 -8.32 -16.02
N PRO A 129 -7.44 -7.82 -17.26
CA PRO A 129 -7.59 -8.64 -18.46
C PRO A 129 -6.48 -9.67 -18.64
N GLU A 130 -6.79 -10.82 -19.24
CA GLU A 130 -5.82 -11.90 -19.49
C GLU A 130 -4.58 -11.45 -20.27
N VAL A 131 -4.76 -10.55 -21.23
CA VAL A 131 -3.66 -9.99 -22.03
C VAL A 131 -2.60 -9.27 -21.18
N CYS A 132 -2.97 -8.83 -19.97
CA CYS A 132 -2.09 -8.13 -19.06
C CYS A 132 -1.24 -9.07 -18.18
N ASP A 133 -1.51 -10.39 -18.19
CA ASP A 133 -0.77 -11.39 -17.39
C ASP A 133 0.70 -11.52 -17.83
N GLU A 134 1.02 -11.14 -19.07
CA GLU A 134 2.39 -11.06 -19.58
C GLU A 134 3.24 -10.02 -18.80
N TYR A 135 2.59 -8.95 -18.34
CA TYR A 135 3.24 -7.83 -17.66
C TYR A 135 3.07 -7.89 -16.14
N VAL A 136 1.89 -8.30 -15.67
CA VAL A 136 1.54 -8.35 -14.24
C VAL A 136 1.51 -9.81 -13.79
N PRO A 137 2.65 -10.36 -13.32
CA PRO A 137 2.67 -11.74 -12.87
C PRO A 137 1.81 -11.93 -11.61
N LYS A 138 1.29 -13.15 -11.42
CA LYS A 138 0.40 -13.49 -10.30
C LYS A 138 0.92 -13.06 -8.93
N TRP A 139 2.23 -13.19 -8.69
CA TRP A 139 2.82 -12.78 -7.43
C TRP A 139 2.73 -11.26 -7.22
N LEU A 140 2.87 -10.45 -8.27
CA LEU A 140 2.76 -8.99 -8.19
C LEU A 140 1.31 -8.60 -7.93
N ASN A 141 0.37 -9.27 -8.62
CA ASN A 141 -1.06 -9.11 -8.40
C ASN A 141 -1.44 -9.39 -6.93
N HIS A 142 -1.00 -10.52 -6.37
CA HIS A 142 -1.23 -10.83 -4.95
C HIS A 142 -0.51 -9.87 -4.01
N SER A 143 0.68 -9.40 -4.36
CA SER A 143 1.42 -8.43 -3.56
C SER A 143 0.66 -7.12 -3.35
N ILE A 144 -0.02 -6.63 -4.39
CA ILE A 144 -0.74 -5.34 -4.35
C ILE A 144 -2.23 -5.47 -3.97
N HIS A 145 -2.81 -6.69 -3.99
CA HIS A 145 -4.24 -6.91 -3.70
C HIS A 145 -4.55 -7.90 -2.56
N THR A 146 -3.59 -8.69 -2.09
CA THR A 146 -3.79 -9.67 -0.99
C THR A 146 -2.82 -9.41 0.15
N ASN A 147 -1.51 -9.40 -0.15
CA ASN A 147 -0.47 -9.29 0.87
C ASN A 147 -0.58 -7.99 1.65
N VAL A 148 -0.91 -6.88 0.96
CA VAL A 148 -1.21 -5.59 1.59
C VAL A 148 -2.23 -5.73 2.74
N SER A 149 -3.31 -6.48 2.57
CA SER A 149 -4.30 -6.70 3.64
C SER A 149 -3.77 -7.61 4.74
N ILE A 150 -3.07 -8.69 4.39
CA ILE A 150 -2.48 -9.63 5.35
C ILE A 150 -1.50 -8.90 6.28
N PHE A 151 -0.65 -8.03 5.74
CA PHE A 151 0.30 -7.26 6.55
C PHE A 151 -0.41 -6.32 7.52
N LEU A 152 -1.50 -5.67 7.12
CA LEU A 152 -2.26 -4.82 8.04
C LEU A 152 -2.97 -5.63 9.12
N ILE A 153 -3.49 -6.82 8.81
CA ILE A 153 -4.08 -7.71 9.83
C ILE A 153 -3.01 -8.10 10.85
N ILE A 154 -1.83 -8.53 10.39
CA ILE A 154 -0.71 -8.83 11.28
C ILE A 154 -0.34 -7.59 12.12
N GLU A 155 -0.28 -6.42 11.49
CA GLU A 155 0.02 -5.15 12.15
C GLU A 155 -0.98 -4.81 13.28
N VAL A 156 -2.29 -5.02 13.06
CA VAL A 156 -3.30 -4.84 14.11
C VAL A 156 -3.08 -5.82 15.27
N LEU A 157 -2.69 -7.06 14.98
CA LEU A 157 -2.46 -8.08 16.00
C LEU A 157 -1.21 -7.79 16.84
N ILE A 158 -0.13 -7.29 16.22
CA ILE A 158 1.16 -7.11 16.88
C ILE A 158 1.42 -5.68 17.38
N THR A 159 0.69 -4.67 16.91
CA THR A 159 0.90 -3.27 17.31
C THR A 159 -0.34 -2.69 18.00
N ASN A 160 -0.13 -1.88 19.06
CA ASN A 160 -1.22 -1.11 19.67
C ASN A 160 -1.42 0.17 18.86
N GLN A 161 -2.33 0.12 17.91
CA GLN A 161 -2.64 1.28 17.08
C GLN A 161 -3.34 2.36 17.90
N LEU A 162 -2.95 3.61 17.69
CA LEU A 162 -3.69 4.75 18.25
C LEU A 162 -5.00 4.89 17.47
N LEU A 163 -6.10 4.97 18.20
CA LEU A 163 -7.42 5.21 17.63
C LEU A 163 -7.70 6.71 17.70
N PRO A 164 -7.66 7.45 16.58
CA PRO A 164 -8.08 8.83 16.54
C PRO A 164 -9.60 8.94 16.74
N SER A 165 -10.09 10.15 17.02
CA SER A 165 -11.52 10.38 17.10
C SER A 165 -12.19 10.14 15.74
N PHE A 166 -13.44 9.66 15.74
CA PHE A 166 -14.20 9.42 14.51
C PHE A 166 -14.22 10.64 13.59
N ARG A 167 -14.42 11.84 14.14
CA ARG A 167 -14.39 13.09 13.35
C ARG A 167 -13.04 13.32 12.68
N SER A 168 -11.94 13.10 13.40
CA SER A 168 -10.60 13.25 12.83
C SER A 168 -10.33 12.23 11.73
N ALA A 169 -10.74 10.97 11.94
CA ALA A 169 -10.59 9.92 10.94
C ALA A 169 -11.40 10.22 9.68
N LEU A 170 -12.66 10.64 9.87
CA LEU A 170 -13.55 11.03 8.78
C LEU A 170 -12.98 12.21 7.98
N THR A 171 -12.49 13.26 8.66
CA THR A 171 -11.84 14.40 8.01
C THR A 171 -10.63 13.95 7.19
N GLY A 172 -9.77 13.09 7.72
CA GLY A 172 -8.62 12.55 6.98
C GLY A 172 -9.03 11.80 5.72
N LEU A 173 -10.05 10.94 5.82
CA LEU A 173 -10.55 10.17 4.69
C LEU A 173 -11.24 11.05 3.65
N THR A 174 -12.01 12.06 4.07
CA THR A 174 -12.62 13.05 3.17
C THR A 174 -11.55 13.84 2.42
N ILE A 175 -10.49 14.29 3.10
CA ILE A 175 -9.38 14.99 2.44
C ILE A 175 -8.73 14.09 1.39
N LEU A 176 -8.44 12.82 1.72
CA LEU A 176 -7.89 11.87 0.75
C LEU A 176 -8.81 11.71 -0.46
N THR A 177 -10.12 11.59 -0.23
CA THR A 177 -11.11 11.41 -1.31
C THR A 177 -11.13 12.64 -2.23
N VAL A 178 -11.19 13.85 -1.66
CA VAL A 178 -11.16 15.09 -2.44
C VAL A 178 -9.85 15.23 -3.23
N ILE A 179 -8.71 14.85 -2.65
CA ILE A 179 -7.43 14.87 -3.37
C ILE A 179 -7.47 13.87 -4.53
N TYR A 180 -7.97 12.67 -4.30
CA TYR A 180 -8.04 11.63 -5.31
C TYR A 180 -8.99 12.00 -6.47
N ASP A 181 -10.11 12.67 -6.19
CA ASP A 181 -11.08 13.10 -7.21
C ASP A 181 -10.57 14.22 -8.14
N ILE A 182 -9.46 14.88 -7.78
CA ILE A 182 -8.86 15.98 -8.56
C ILE A 182 -7.77 15.48 -9.54
N VAL A 183 -7.23 14.27 -9.32
CA VAL A 183 -6.15 13.67 -10.12
C VAL A 183 -6.71 12.90 -11.31
#